data_AF-A0A6N9S562-F1
#
_entry.id   AF-A0A6N9S562-F1
#
_cell.length_a   1.000
_cell.length_b   1.000
_cell.length_c   1.000
_cell.angle_alpha   90.00
_cell.angle_beta   90.00
_cell.angle_gamma   90.00
#
_symmetry.space_group_name_H-M   'P 1'
#
loop_
_entity.id
_entity.type
_entity.pdbx_description
1 polymer ?
#
loop_
_entity_poly.entity_id
_entity_poly.type
_entity_poly.pdbx_seq_one_letter_code
_entity_poly.pdbx_strand_id
1 'polypeptide(L)' 'KSLYIWLNSQLTAEPYAFGEQLTLVDCYLCTMRTWGPGHEWFQDNATNISAIADAVCQLPKLQEVLKRNEII' A
#
# COMPACT_ATOMS: atom_id res chain seq x y z
N LYS A 1 12.39 -11.81 0.45
CA LYS A 1 11.12 -11.05 0.59
C LYS A 1 10.37 -11.35 1.89
N SER A 2 10.96 -12.13 2.80
CA SER A 2 10.33 -12.55 4.06
C SER A 2 9.87 -11.39 4.93
N LEU A 3 10.55 -10.24 4.88
CA LEU A 3 10.13 -9.03 5.58
C LEU A 3 8.77 -8.51 5.10
N TYR A 4 8.50 -8.48 3.79
CA TYR A 4 7.21 -8.00 3.27
C TYR A 4 6.08 -8.97 3.61
N ILE A 5 6.35 -10.27 3.58
CA ILE A 5 5.38 -11.31 3.98
C ILE A 5 5.08 -11.19 5.47
N TRP A 6 6.11 -11.00 6.30
CA TRP A 6 5.94 -10.78 7.74
C TRP A 6 5.16 -9.50 8.02
N LEU A 7 5.50 -8.38 7.40
CA LEU A 7 4.77 -7.13 7.57
C LEU A 7 3.30 -7.29 7.15
N ASN A 8 3.06 -7.94 6.01
CA ASN A 8 1.71 -8.23 5.53
C ASN A 8 0.89 -9.05 6.55
N SER A 9 1.52 -9.99 7.26
CA SER A 9 0.84 -10.78 8.29
C SER A 9 0.58 -10.02 9.58
N GLN A 10 1.22 -8.86 9.80
CA GLN A 10 0.91 -7.97 10.92
C GLN A 10 -0.24 -7.00 10.62
N LEU A 11 -0.66 -6.90 9.35
CA LEU A 11 -1.71 -6.00 8.90
C LEU A 11 -3.03 -6.75 8.77
N THR A 12 -4.11 -6.11 9.20
CA THR A 12 -5.47 -6.50 8.86
C THR A 12 -6.01 -5.45 7.90
N ALA A 13 -6.42 -5.85 6.71
CA ALA A 13 -6.87 -4.90 5.69
C ALA A 13 -8.28 -4.34 6.02
N GLU A 14 -8.33 -3.21 6.72
CA GLU A 14 -9.57 -2.42 6.93
C GLU A 14 -9.28 -0.93 7.13
N PRO A 15 -9.86 -0.04 6.32
CA PRO A 15 -9.28 0.35 5.02
C PRO A 15 -7.79 0.78 5.07
N TYR A 16 -7.23 1.05 6.25
CA TYR A 16 -5.85 1.48 6.48
C TYR A 16 -5.17 0.62 7.56
N ALA A 17 -3.85 0.75 7.70
CA ALA A 17 -3.02 -0.07 8.58
C ALA A 17 -3.43 -0.01 10.06
N PHE A 18 -4.05 1.10 10.50
CA PHE A 18 -4.51 1.31 11.88
C PHE A 18 -6.03 1.49 11.99
N GLY A 19 -6.79 0.91 11.05
CA GLY A 19 -8.24 0.97 11.01
C GLY A 19 -8.75 2.11 10.12
N GLU A 20 -9.72 2.90 10.61
CA GLU A 20 -10.48 3.82 9.76
C GLU A 20 -9.72 5.10 9.36
N GLN A 21 -8.69 5.47 10.12
CA GLN A 21 -7.99 6.73 9.90
C GLN A 21 -6.75 6.56 9.02
N LEU A 22 -6.70 7.33 7.92
CA LEU A 22 -5.52 7.43 7.08
C LEU A 22 -4.32 7.97 7.87
N THR A 23 -3.20 7.27 7.79
CA THR A 23 -1.92 7.67 8.37
C THR A 23 -0.81 7.75 7.32
N LEU A 24 0.36 8.26 7.71
CA LEU A 24 1.53 8.27 6.83
C LEU A 24 2.05 6.87 6.51
N VAL A 25 1.76 5.86 7.34
CA VAL A 25 2.13 4.46 7.08
C VAL A 25 1.42 3.96 5.82
N ASP A 26 0.17 4.33 5.61
CA ASP A 26 -0.61 3.91 4.44
C ASP A 26 -0.04 4.49 3.15
N CYS A 27 0.29 5.78 3.16
CA CYS A 27 0.97 6.44 2.06
C CYS A 27 2.34 5.82 1.77
N TYR A 28 3.06 5.43 2.83
CA TYR A 28 4.32 4.71 2.69
C TYR A 28 4.13 3.34 2.04
N LEU A 29 3.12 2.55 2.43
CA LEU A 29 2.81 1.25 1.82
C LEU A 29 2.45 1.40 0.34
N CYS A 30 1.69 2.45 -0.01
CA CYS A 30 1.37 2.82 -1.40
C CYS A 30 2.62 3.08 -2.25
N THR A 31 3.64 3.72 -1.68
CA THR A 31 4.92 3.96 -2.37
C THR A 31 5.77 2.69 -2.39
N MET A 32 5.86 1.99 -1.27
CA MET A 32 6.70 0.81 -1.08
C MET A 32 6.36 -0.31 -2.08
N ARG A 33 5.09 -0.45 -2.47
CA ARG A 33 4.68 -1.48 -3.46
C ARG A 33 5.23 -1.25 -4.87
N THR A 34 5.72 -0.05 -5.19
CA THR A 34 6.36 0.22 -6.49
C THR A 34 7.84 -0.17 -6.50
N TRP A 35 8.44 -0.31 -5.31
CA TRP A 35 9.82 -0.78 -5.17
C TRP A 35 9.91 -2.28 -5.41
N GLY A 36 11.12 -2.79 -5.59
CA GLY A 36 11.34 -4.23 -5.76
C GLY A 36 10.74 -5.02 -4.58
N PRO A 37 9.87 -6.02 -4.81
CA PRO A 37 9.74 -6.80 -6.06
C PRO A 37 8.80 -6.27 -7.13
N GLY A 38 8.09 -5.17 -6.88
CA GLY A 38 7.16 -4.58 -7.82
C GLY A 38 5.72 -5.03 -7.60
N HIS A 39 4.83 -4.36 -8.32
CA HIS A 39 3.39 -4.37 -8.09
C HIS A 39 2.78 -5.78 -8.11
N GLU A 40 3.08 -6.56 -9.16
CA GLU A 40 2.52 -7.91 -9.35
C GLU A 40 2.85 -8.82 -8.18
N TRP A 41 4.11 -8.81 -7.72
CA TRP A 41 4.50 -9.63 -6.59
C TRP A 41 3.76 -9.26 -5.31
N PHE A 42 3.55 -7.96 -5.04
CA PHE A 42 2.79 -7.52 -3.86
C PHE A 42 1.32 -7.91 -3.95
N GLN A 43 0.70 -7.84 -5.14
CA GLN A 43 -0.67 -8.28 -5.35
C GLN A 43 -0.81 -9.78 -5.06
N ASP A 44 0.14 -10.60 -5.50
CA ASP A 44 0.08 -12.05 -5.34
C ASP A 44 0.49 -12.56 -3.95
N ASN A 45 1.42 -11.87 -3.26
CA ASN A 45 2.09 -12.39 -2.07
C ASN A 45 1.86 -11.55 -0.79
N ALA A 46 1.30 -10.34 -0.92
CA ALA A 46 1.15 -9.40 0.18
C ALA A 46 -0.19 -8.64 0.06
N THR A 47 -1.28 -9.40 0.09
CA THR A 47 -2.65 -8.93 -0.19
C THR A 47 -3.13 -7.82 0.76
N ASN A 48 -2.76 -7.82 2.03
CA ASN A 48 -3.15 -6.76 2.98
C ASN A 48 -2.44 -5.44 2.65
N ILE A 49 -1.15 -5.49 2.34
CA ILE A 49 -0.38 -4.31 1.90
C ILE A 49 -0.99 -3.75 0.61
N SER A 50 -1.31 -4.63 -0.34
CA SER A 50 -1.90 -4.23 -1.63
C SER A 50 -3.27 -3.60 -1.45
N ALA A 51 -4.14 -4.19 -0.62
CA ALA A 51 -5.48 -3.66 -0.33
C ALA A 51 -5.43 -2.26 0.30
N ILE A 52 -4.55 -2.04 1.29
CA ILE A 52 -4.35 -0.71 1.91
C ILE A 52 -3.82 0.29 0.87
N ALA A 53 -2.83 -0.11 0.09
CA ALA A 53 -2.27 0.75 -0.95
C ALA A 53 -3.30 1.12 -2.02
N ASP A 54 -4.17 0.19 -2.42
CA ASP A 54 -5.27 0.44 -3.34
C ASP A 54 -6.29 1.43 -2.74
N ALA A 55 -6.65 1.28 -1.47
CA ALA A 55 -7.51 2.23 -0.76
C ALA A 55 -6.92 3.66 -0.77
N VAL A 56 -5.61 3.79 -0.52
CA VAL A 56 -4.90 5.09 -0.61
C VAL A 56 -4.95 5.67 -2.02
N CYS A 57 -4.78 4.85 -3.06
CA CYS A 57 -4.80 5.31 -4.45
C CYS A 57 -6.17 5.83 -4.91
N GLN A 58 -7.25 5.36 -4.28
CA GLN A 58 -8.60 5.85 -4.56
C GLN A 58 -8.88 7.23 -3.95
N LEU A 59 -8.02 7.75 -3.06
CA LEU A 59 -8.24 9.06 -2.43
C LEU A 59 -8.00 10.21 -3.41
N PRO A 60 -9.04 11.00 -3.77
CA PRO A 60 -8.89 12.06 -4.78
C PRO A 60 -7.83 13.10 -4.42
N LYS A 61 -7.72 13.43 -3.12
CA LYS A 61 -6.73 14.39 -2.59
C LYS A 61 -5.27 13.94 -2.77
N LEU A 62 -5.03 12.66 -3.03
CA LEU A 62 -3.67 12.10 -3.21
C LEU A 62 -3.37 11.77 -4.68
N GLN A 63 -4.37 11.62 -5.54
CA GLN A 63 -4.14 11.16 -6.92
C GLN A 63 -3.18 12.06 -7.72
N GLU A 64 -3.22 13.37 -7.53
CA GLU A 64 -2.31 14.29 -8.22
C GLU A 64 -0.85 13.99 -7.86
N VAL A 65 -0.53 13.88 -6.57
CA VAL A 65 0.84 13.61 -6.11
C VAL A 65 1.27 12.19 -6.47
N LEU A 66 0.38 11.20 -6.42
CA LEU A 66 0.70 9.82 -6.78
C LEU A 66 1.04 9.69 -8.27
N LYS A 67 0.25 10.31 -9.15
CA LYS A 67 0.52 10.34 -10.61
C LYS A 67 1.82 11.05 -10.94
N ARG A 68 2.08 12.20 -10.30
CA ARG A 68 3.32 12.98 -10.51
C ARG A 68 4.58 12.19 -10.14
N ASN A 69 4.47 11.24 -9.22
CA ASN A 69 5.59 10.39 -8.79
C ASN A 69 5.54 8.99 -9.42
N GLU A 70 4.73 8.78 -10.46
CA GLU A 70 4.65 7.51 -11.21
C GLU A 70 4.27 6.30 -10.31
N ILE A 71 3.49 6.55 -9.25
CA ILE A 71 2.99 5.50 -8.35
C ILE A 71 1.71 4.85 -8.89
N ILE A 72 0.88 5.66 -9.58
CA ILE A 72 -0.33 5.26 -10.30
C ILE A 72 -0.41 5.96 -11.65
#